data_AF-A0A5S5CC98-F1
#
_entry.id   AF-A0A5S5CC98-F1
#
_cell.length_a   1.000
_cell.length_b   1.000
_cell.length_c   1.000
_cell.angle_alpha   90.00
_cell.angle_beta   90.00
_cell.angle_gamma   90.00
#
_symmetry.space_group_name_H-M   'P 1'
#
loop_
_entity.id
_entity.type
_entity.pdbx_description
1 polymer ?
#
loop_
_entity_poly.entity_id
_entity_poly.type
_entity_poly.pdbx_seq_one_letter_code
_entity_poly.pdbx_strand_id
1 'polypeptide(L)'
;MELFLKYPNEVQQELLHILLETAKNTEVGKAYDFNTINDYETFKNRVPIRSYEEYEPMIERSRLGEHNIFWPTPIKWFAKSSGTTNAKSKFIPVSQQSLEDCHFAAGKDLLCMYLNNNENSKLFTGKSLRLGGSKELYKENGTSFGDLSAIIIDNMPFWAEFSSTPSNEISLMSDWETKMQAIVNETILENVTSLAGVPSWMLVLLNQAMETTGKSHLFEIWNNLEVYFHGGVSFEPYREQYNKILPRENFRYYEIYNASEGFFAIQDQNSSSELLLMLDYGIFYEFIPMTTYGTEGATAIRLSEVEVGVNYAIVITTNAGLWRYKIGDTVRFTSVAPYRIKITGRTKHHINVFGEELIIENAEAALRKATAEVPCEIVDYTVAPIFMQGKEKGAHEWIIEFKNAPGDLQAFTQSLDLNLQAINSDYEAKRYNNTTLNELTIHQGRRNLFYDWLKQRDKLGGQHKIPRLSNTRKYVEELLLLNRTA
;
A
#
# COMPACT_ATOMS: atom_id res chain seq x y z
N MET A 1 -15.59 -7.77 -17.31
CA MET A 1 -16.55 -7.80 -16.19
C MET A 1 -17.60 -8.92 -16.23
N GLU A 2 -18.61 -8.93 -17.12
CA GLU A 2 -19.70 -9.92 -17.03
C GLU A 2 -19.26 -11.39 -17.02
N LEU A 3 -18.19 -11.71 -17.78
CA LEU A 3 -17.69 -13.07 -17.90
C LEU A 3 -17.07 -13.57 -16.59
N PHE A 4 -16.20 -12.81 -15.92
CA PHE A 4 -15.60 -13.28 -14.67
C PHE A 4 -16.56 -13.26 -13.49
N LEU A 5 -17.63 -12.46 -13.53
CA LEU A 5 -18.70 -12.54 -12.52
C LEU A 5 -19.49 -13.85 -12.64
N LYS A 6 -19.68 -14.35 -13.87
CA LYS A 6 -20.44 -15.57 -14.17
C LYS A 6 -19.59 -16.85 -14.11
N TYR A 7 -18.34 -16.76 -14.57
CA TYR A 7 -17.40 -17.88 -14.72
C TYR A 7 -16.01 -17.53 -14.16
N PRO A 8 -15.90 -17.18 -12.86
CA PRO A 8 -14.66 -16.64 -12.29
C PRO A 8 -13.50 -17.63 -12.32
N ASN A 9 -13.77 -18.93 -12.14
CA ASN A 9 -12.74 -19.95 -12.04
C ASN A 9 -12.18 -20.31 -13.42
N GLU A 10 -13.06 -20.38 -14.42
CA GLU A 10 -12.71 -20.58 -15.82
C GLU A 10 -11.85 -19.42 -16.34
N VAL A 11 -12.21 -18.18 -16.01
CA VAL A 11 -11.43 -16.99 -16.36
C VAL A 11 -10.03 -17.05 -15.76
N GLN A 12 -9.89 -17.42 -14.49
CA GLN A 12 -8.56 -17.56 -13.87
C GLN A 12 -7.74 -18.70 -14.47
N GLN A 13 -8.38 -19.82 -14.84
CA GLN A 13 -7.69 -20.93 -15.50
C GLN A 13 -7.21 -20.54 -16.91
N GLU A 14 -8.05 -19.87 -17.69
CA GLU A 14 -7.70 -19.35 -19.01
C GLU A 14 -6.56 -18.33 -18.90
N LEU A 15 -6.64 -17.42 -17.93
CA LEU A 15 -5.61 -16.43 -17.68
C LEU A 15 -4.26 -17.08 -17.35
N LEU A 16 -4.22 -18.08 -16.47
CA LEU A 16 -2.98 -18.81 -16.16
C LEU A 16 -2.36 -19.41 -17.44
N HIS A 17 -3.18 -20.03 -18.29
CA HIS A 17 -2.72 -20.59 -19.56
C HIS A 17 -2.13 -19.51 -20.49
N ILE A 18 -2.83 -18.38 -20.64
CA ILE A 18 -2.35 -17.23 -21.43
C ILE A 18 -0.99 -16.74 -20.92
N LEU A 19 -0.83 -16.59 -19.60
CA LEU A 19 0.42 -16.13 -19.00
C LEU A 19 1.56 -17.12 -19.32
N LEU A 20 1.35 -18.42 -19.08
CA LEU A 20 2.34 -19.48 -19.34
C LEU A 20 2.76 -19.53 -20.81
N GLU A 21 1.79 -19.50 -21.71
CA GLU A 21 2.03 -19.52 -23.16
C GLU A 21 2.82 -18.28 -23.63
N THR A 22 2.49 -17.12 -23.06
CA THR A 22 3.19 -15.86 -23.36
C THR A 22 4.66 -15.93 -22.95
N ALA A 23 4.94 -16.47 -21.75
CA ALA A 23 6.26 -16.43 -21.16
C ALA A 23 7.13 -17.68 -21.40
N LYS A 24 6.64 -18.70 -22.13
CA LYS A 24 7.35 -19.99 -22.29
C LYS A 24 8.76 -19.91 -22.86
N ASN A 25 9.05 -18.87 -23.65
CA ASN A 25 10.36 -18.66 -24.28
C ASN A 25 11.32 -17.78 -23.47
N THR A 26 10.90 -17.29 -22.31
CA THR A 26 11.74 -16.53 -21.36
C THR A 26 12.73 -17.44 -20.65
N GLU A 27 13.76 -16.87 -20.00
CA GLU A 27 14.68 -17.64 -19.16
C GLU A 27 13.93 -18.44 -18.08
N VAL A 28 13.00 -17.80 -17.37
CA VAL A 28 12.16 -18.45 -16.35
C VAL A 28 11.25 -19.51 -17.00
N GLY A 29 10.64 -19.21 -18.13
CA GLY A 29 9.75 -20.14 -18.83
C GLY A 29 10.47 -21.41 -19.31
N LYS A 30 11.73 -21.30 -19.74
CA LYS A 30 12.58 -22.44 -20.09
C LYS A 30 13.04 -23.19 -18.84
N ALA A 31 13.44 -22.48 -17.79
CA ALA A 31 13.91 -23.09 -16.54
C ALA A 31 12.84 -23.97 -15.87
N TYR A 32 11.57 -23.59 -16.00
CA TYR A 32 10.44 -24.32 -15.45
C TYR A 32 9.57 -24.99 -16.53
N ASP A 33 10.08 -25.13 -17.76
CA ASP A 33 9.40 -25.82 -18.86
C ASP A 33 7.90 -25.47 -19.00
N PHE A 34 7.58 -24.17 -19.06
CA PHE A 34 6.19 -23.69 -19.12
C PHE A 34 5.41 -24.28 -20.29
N ASN A 35 6.08 -24.60 -21.40
CA ASN A 35 5.48 -25.17 -22.60
C ASN A 35 4.78 -26.54 -22.36
N THR A 36 5.11 -27.26 -21.27
CA THR A 36 4.47 -28.55 -20.94
C THR A 36 3.48 -28.45 -19.77
N ILE A 37 3.27 -27.25 -19.23
CA ILE A 37 2.33 -27.03 -18.13
C ILE A 37 0.92 -26.84 -18.70
N ASN A 38 0.07 -27.86 -18.53
CA ASN A 38 -1.31 -27.87 -19.08
C ASN A 38 -2.40 -27.76 -17.99
N ASP A 39 -2.01 -27.79 -16.72
CA ASP A 39 -2.94 -27.78 -15.60
C ASP A 39 -2.32 -27.10 -14.37
N TYR A 40 -3.18 -26.70 -13.44
CA TYR A 40 -2.79 -25.99 -12.23
C TYR A 40 -1.90 -26.82 -11.29
N GLU A 41 -2.12 -28.14 -11.19
CA GLU A 41 -1.30 -28.98 -10.29
C GLU A 41 0.13 -29.09 -10.81
N THR A 42 0.30 -29.24 -12.13
CA THR A 42 1.62 -29.21 -12.76
C THR A 42 2.29 -27.85 -12.54
N PHE A 43 1.55 -26.73 -12.71
CA PHE A 43 2.06 -25.39 -12.45
C PHE A 43 2.52 -25.23 -11.00
N LYS A 44 1.66 -25.57 -10.05
CA LYS A 44 1.88 -25.49 -8.60
C LYS A 44 3.07 -26.32 -8.13
N ASN A 45 3.28 -27.49 -8.70
CA ASN A 45 4.37 -28.38 -8.31
C ASN A 45 5.71 -27.96 -8.91
N ARG A 46 5.71 -27.32 -10.08
CA ARG A 46 6.93 -26.99 -10.82
C ARG A 46 7.46 -25.60 -10.54
N VAL A 47 6.57 -24.62 -10.39
CA VAL A 47 6.93 -23.22 -10.16
C VAL A 47 6.91 -22.95 -8.66
N PRO A 48 8.04 -22.56 -8.03
CA PRO A 48 8.08 -22.30 -6.60
C PRO A 48 7.43 -20.95 -6.24
N ILE A 49 6.88 -20.85 -5.04
CA ILE A 49 6.45 -19.58 -4.45
C ILE A 49 7.69 -18.81 -4.00
N ARG A 50 7.82 -17.54 -4.38
CA ARG A 50 9.03 -16.73 -4.12
C ARG A 50 8.71 -15.42 -3.39
N SER A 51 9.65 -14.95 -2.57
CA SER A 51 9.67 -13.58 -2.04
C SER A 51 10.36 -12.62 -3.01
N TYR A 52 10.35 -11.33 -2.67
CA TYR A 52 11.07 -10.32 -3.43
C TYR A 52 12.59 -10.55 -3.43
N GLU A 53 13.19 -10.93 -2.30
CA GLU A 53 14.63 -11.19 -2.21
C GLU A 53 15.09 -12.31 -3.16
N GLU A 54 14.22 -13.30 -3.39
CA GLU A 54 14.48 -14.38 -4.35
C GLU A 54 14.33 -13.92 -5.81
N TYR A 55 13.57 -12.84 -6.04
CA TYR A 55 13.36 -12.22 -7.35
C TYR A 55 14.36 -11.10 -7.67
N GLU A 56 14.89 -10.43 -6.65
CA GLU A 56 15.73 -9.24 -6.75
C GLU A 56 16.89 -9.42 -7.74
N PRO A 57 17.64 -10.55 -7.78
CA PRO A 57 18.71 -10.71 -8.75
C PRO A 57 18.24 -10.67 -10.21
N MET A 58 17.06 -11.21 -10.51
CA MET A 58 16.48 -11.19 -11.86
C MET A 58 15.94 -9.80 -12.22
N ILE A 59 15.34 -9.12 -11.25
CA ILE A 59 14.84 -7.75 -11.40
C ILE A 59 16.00 -6.80 -11.69
N GLU A 60 17.10 -6.88 -10.94
CA GLU A 60 18.26 -6.02 -11.13
C GLU A 60 18.94 -6.24 -12.49
N ARG A 61 19.04 -7.50 -12.97
CA ARG A 61 19.45 -7.78 -14.35
C ARG A 61 18.55 -7.07 -15.37
N SER A 62 17.24 -7.13 -15.18
CA SER A 62 16.30 -6.45 -16.07
C SER A 62 16.42 -4.93 -16.04
N ARG A 63 16.66 -4.35 -14.85
CA ARG A 63 16.91 -2.91 -14.69
C ARG A 63 18.18 -2.45 -15.38
N LEU A 64 19.19 -3.29 -15.45
CA LEU A 64 20.43 -3.07 -16.19
C LEU A 64 20.26 -3.25 -17.72
N GLY A 65 19.04 -3.44 -18.20
CA GLY A 65 18.71 -3.49 -19.63
C GLY A 65 18.65 -4.90 -20.21
N GLU A 66 18.77 -5.95 -19.39
CA GLU A 66 18.57 -7.31 -19.88
C GLU A 66 17.07 -7.60 -20.08
N HIS A 67 16.75 -8.35 -21.14
CA HIS A 67 15.37 -8.61 -21.56
C HIS A 67 15.10 -10.11 -21.64
N ASN A 68 13.82 -10.50 -21.71
CA ASN A 68 13.37 -11.89 -21.85
C ASN A 68 13.79 -12.81 -20.69
N ILE A 69 13.93 -12.26 -19.47
CA ILE A 69 14.25 -13.01 -18.25
C ILE A 69 12.99 -13.68 -17.69
N PHE A 70 12.05 -12.88 -17.19
CA PHE A 70 10.81 -13.34 -16.55
C PHE A 70 9.53 -12.96 -17.32
N TRP A 71 9.66 -12.05 -18.28
CA TRP A 71 8.60 -11.62 -19.19
C TRP A 71 9.20 -11.37 -20.59
N PRO A 72 8.48 -11.67 -21.70
CA PRO A 72 9.06 -11.61 -23.04
C PRO A 72 9.21 -10.19 -23.58
N THR A 73 8.34 -9.25 -23.21
CA THR A 73 8.46 -7.84 -23.63
C THR A 73 9.48 -7.11 -22.76
N PRO A 74 10.28 -6.18 -23.33
CA PRO A 74 11.19 -5.35 -22.55
C PRO A 74 10.47 -4.57 -21.45
N ILE A 75 10.96 -4.69 -20.21
CA ILE A 75 10.46 -3.92 -19.06
C ILE A 75 11.22 -2.59 -19.00
N LYS A 76 10.50 -1.49 -19.20
CA LYS A 76 11.07 -0.14 -19.17
C LYS A 76 10.89 0.55 -17.83
N TRP A 77 9.87 0.15 -17.06
CA TRP A 77 9.48 0.83 -15.84
C TRP A 77 9.55 -0.11 -14.64
N PHE A 78 10.03 0.41 -13.52
CA PHE A 78 10.09 -0.29 -12.26
C PHE A 78 9.45 0.57 -11.17
N ALA A 79 8.31 0.13 -10.64
CA ALA A 79 7.68 0.81 -9.54
C ALA A 79 8.51 0.60 -8.26
N LYS A 80 8.99 1.70 -7.67
CA LYS A 80 9.67 1.68 -6.38
C LYS A 80 8.62 1.47 -5.29
N SER A 81 8.86 0.56 -4.36
CA SER A 81 7.97 0.27 -3.23
C SER A 81 8.74 0.20 -1.91
N SER A 82 8.10 0.77 -0.89
CA SER A 82 8.30 0.62 0.55
C SER A 82 8.64 -0.75 1.14
N GLY A 83 8.16 -1.80 0.44
CA GLY A 83 7.58 -2.99 1.06
C GLY A 83 8.38 -3.71 2.15
N THR A 84 7.70 -4.67 2.77
CA THR A 84 8.05 -5.39 4.01
C THR A 84 9.32 -6.28 4.00
N THR A 85 10.34 -5.91 3.24
CA THR A 85 11.56 -6.67 2.98
C THR A 85 12.79 -6.05 3.65
N ASN A 86 13.91 -6.78 3.63
CA ASN A 86 15.17 -6.29 4.21
C ASN A 86 15.88 -5.23 3.34
N ALA A 87 15.47 -5.06 2.08
CA ALA A 87 16.00 -4.05 1.17
C ALA A 87 15.42 -2.66 1.46
N LYS A 88 16.21 -1.59 1.26
CA LYS A 88 15.77 -0.19 1.45
C LYS A 88 14.58 0.17 0.56
N SER A 89 14.50 -0.42 -0.64
CA SER A 89 13.37 -0.27 -1.55
C SER A 89 13.24 -1.50 -2.44
N LYS A 90 12.00 -1.89 -2.75
CA LYS A 90 11.68 -2.87 -3.79
C LYS A 90 11.54 -2.19 -5.14
N PHE A 91 11.87 -2.90 -6.21
CA PHE A 91 11.67 -2.47 -7.58
C PHE A 91 10.79 -3.48 -8.30
N ILE A 92 9.53 -3.16 -8.49
CA ILE A 92 8.55 -4.07 -9.08
C ILE A 92 8.46 -3.80 -10.58
N PRO A 93 8.63 -4.82 -11.45
CA PRO A 93 8.56 -4.62 -12.89
C PRO A 93 7.15 -4.20 -13.32
N VAL A 94 7.06 -3.18 -14.17
CA VAL A 94 5.81 -2.74 -14.80
C VAL A 94 5.98 -2.90 -16.32
N SER A 95 5.36 -3.95 -16.86
CA SER A 95 5.33 -4.18 -18.32
C SER A 95 4.30 -3.28 -19.00
N GLN A 96 4.37 -3.16 -20.33
CA GLN A 96 3.32 -2.47 -21.10
C GLN A 96 1.95 -3.12 -20.86
N GLN A 97 1.90 -4.45 -20.82
CA GLN A 97 0.67 -5.21 -20.59
C GLN A 97 0.12 -4.98 -19.17
N SER A 98 0.99 -4.93 -18.15
CA SER A 98 0.55 -4.59 -16.79
C SER A 98 0.04 -3.15 -16.70
N LEU A 99 0.58 -2.23 -17.49
CA LEU A 99 0.09 -0.87 -17.52
C LEU A 99 -1.29 -0.79 -18.22
N GLU A 100 -1.44 -1.40 -19.39
CA GLU A 100 -2.65 -1.34 -20.22
C GLU A 100 -3.76 -2.25 -19.73
N ASP A 101 -3.48 -3.55 -19.62
CA ASP A 101 -4.48 -4.60 -19.35
C ASP A 101 -4.79 -4.77 -17.86
N CYS A 102 -4.02 -4.11 -16.98
CA CYS A 102 -4.25 -4.14 -15.54
C CYS A 102 -4.56 -2.74 -15.00
N HIS A 103 -3.58 -1.85 -14.87
CA HIS A 103 -3.80 -0.56 -14.20
C HIS A 103 -4.79 0.37 -14.94
N PHE A 104 -4.65 0.53 -16.26
CA PHE A 104 -5.57 1.36 -17.05
C PHE A 104 -6.94 0.71 -17.24
N ALA A 105 -6.97 -0.60 -17.51
CA ALA A 105 -8.23 -1.36 -17.56
C ALA A 105 -9.04 -1.21 -16.27
N ALA A 106 -8.40 -1.38 -15.11
CA ALA A 106 -9.03 -1.21 -13.81
C ALA A 106 -9.54 0.21 -13.57
N GLY A 107 -8.74 1.22 -13.89
CA GLY A 107 -9.15 2.62 -13.75
C GLY A 107 -10.36 2.95 -14.62
N LYS A 108 -10.41 2.43 -15.85
CA LYS A 108 -11.56 2.59 -16.74
C LYS A 108 -12.82 1.92 -16.17
N ASP A 109 -12.72 0.68 -15.72
CA ASP A 109 -13.87 -0.05 -15.19
C ASP A 109 -14.37 0.54 -13.86
N LEU A 110 -13.47 1.04 -13.00
CA LEU A 110 -13.83 1.80 -11.80
C LEU A 110 -14.74 3.00 -12.15
N LEU A 111 -14.35 3.78 -13.16
CA LEU A 111 -15.14 4.93 -13.61
C LEU A 111 -16.49 4.47 -14.18
N CYS A 112 -16.52 3.40 -14.98
CA CYS A 112 -17.76 2.83 -15.50
C CYS A 112 -18.69 2.34 -14.37
N MET A 113 -18.17 1.63 -13.37
CA MET A 113 -18.95 1.18 -12.21
C MET A 113 -19.51 2.37 -11.42
N TYR A 114 -18.69 3.39 -11.17
CA TYR A 114 -19.13 4.59 -10.47
C TYR A 114 -20.28 5.28 -11.20
N LEU A 115 -20.16 5.47 -12.51
CA LEU A 115 -21.19 6.11 -13.34
C LEU A 115 -22.47 5.28 -13.40
N ASN A 116 -22.33 3.96 -13.51
CA ASN A 116 -23.47 3.04 -13.49
C ASN A 116 -24.24 3.10 -12.15
N ASN A 117 -23.52 3.24 -11.04
CA ASN A 117 -24.13 3.36 -9.71
C ASN A 117 -24.69 4.75 -9.41
N ASN A 118 -24.31 5.76 -10.21
CA ASN A 118 -24.61 7.16 -9.97
C ASN A 118 -25.00 7.83 -11.30
N GLU A 119 -26.18 7.50 -11.83
CA GLU A 119 -26.66 7.95 -13.15
C GLU A 119 -26.67 9.49 -13.33
N ASN A 120 -26.80 10.24 -12.23
CA ASN A 120 -26.80 11.71 -12.20
C ASN A 120 -25.41 12.33 -11.98
N SER A 121 -24.34 11.52 -12.02
CA SER A 121 -22.96 11.93 -11.80
C SER A 121 -22.56 13.07 -12.75
N LYS A 122 -21.86 14.05 -12.19
CA LYS A 122 -21.26 15.17 -12.93
C LYS A 122 -19.76 15.02 -13.09
N LEU A 123 -19.21 13.82 -12.85
CA LEU A 123 -17.77 13.52 -12.89
C LEU A 123 -17.03 14.16 -14.07
N PHE A 124 -17.53 14.04 -15.30
CA PHE A 124 -16.87 14.55 -16.50
C PHE A 124 -17.17 16.01 -16.85
N THR A 125 -17.90 16.73 -16.00
CA THR A 125 -18.14 18.18 -16.18
C THR A 125 -16.98 19.03 -15.66
N GLY A 126 -15.99 18.39 -15.02
CA GLY A 126 -14.83 19.02 -14.42
C GLY A 126 -13.63 18.10 -14.41
N LYS A 127 -12.63 18.45 -13.60
CA LYS A 127 -11.34 17.76 -13.52
C LYS A 127 -11.25 16.86 -12.30
N SER A 128 -10.46 15.80 -12.43
CA SER A 128 -10.07 14.92 -11.34
C SER A 128 -8.80 15.48 -10.67
N LEU A 129 -8.89 15.84 -9.39
CA LEU A 129 -7.73 16.21 -8.58
C LEU A 129 -6.96 14.95 -8.17
N ARG A 130 -5.76 14.78 -8.74
CA ARG A 130 -4.92 13.61 -8.51
C ARG A 130 -3.66 14.00 -7.77
N LEU A 131 -3.31 13.23 -6.75
CA LEU A 131 -2.05 13.41 -6.04
C LEU A 131 -1.14 12.22 -6.33
N GLY A 132 -0.18 12.44 -7.23
CA GLY A 132 0.83 11.46 -7.62
C GLY A 132 2.14 11.63 -6.87
N GLY A 133 2.82 10.50 -6.70
CA GLY A 133 4.22 10.44 -6.28
C GLY A 133 5.20 10.99 -7.30
N SER A 134 6.49 10.70 -7.12
CA SER A 134 7.58 11.25 -7.95
C SER A 134 8.21 10.17 -8.85
N LYS A 135 8.64 10.57 -10.05
CA LYS A 135 9.32 9.70 -11.02
C LYS A 135 10.78 10.14 -11.19
N GLU A 136 11.70 9.18 -11.18
CA GLU A 136 13.12 9.42 -11.48
C GLU A 136 13.52 8.71 -12.78
N LEU A 137 14.22 9.43 -13.65
CA LEU A 137 14.79 8.86 -14.87
C LEU A 137 16.17 8.26 -14.53
N TYR A 138 16.27 6.93 -14.63
CA TYR A 138 17.55 6.25 -14.49
C TYR A 138 18.34 6.42 -15.79
N LYS A 139 19.54 7.01 -15.68
CA LYS A 139 20.32 7.46 -16.85
C LYS A 139 21.22 6.38 -17.45
N GLU A 140 21.29 5.20 -16.83
CA GLU A 140 22.04 4.07 -17.37
C GLU A 140 21.06 3.03 -17.92
N ASN A 141 21.33 2.52 -19.13
CA ASN A 141 20.63 1.37 -19.73
C ASN A 141 19.14 1.55 -20.08
N GLY A 142 18.61 2.78 -20.05
CA GLY A 142 17.31 3.12 -20.68
C GLY A 142 16.05 2.64 -19.93
N THR A 143 16.18 2.29 -18.64
CA THR A 143 15.04 1.98 -17.76
C THR A 143 14.66 3.19 -16.89
N SER A 144 13.52 3.16 -16.23
CA SER A 144 13.05 4.23 -15.32
C SER A 144 12.41 3.65 -14.07
N PHE A 145 12.49 4.37 -12.95
CA PHE A 145 11.83 3.95 -11.72
C PHE A 145 11.20 5.12 -10.97
N GLY A 146 10.28 4.81 -10.07
CA GLY A 146 9.59 5.82 -9.27
C GLY A 146 8.31 5.25 -8.69
N ASP A 147 7.50 6.09 -8.07
CA ASP A 147 6.22 5.66 -7.55
C ASP A 147 5.32 5.17 -8.69
N LEU A 148 4.57 4.09 -8.46
CA LEU A 148 3.65 3.54 -9.47
C LEU A 148 2.73 4.64 -10.03
N SER A 149 2.20 5.51 -9.18
CA SER A 149 1.35 6.62 -9.60
C SER A 149 2.03 7.55 -10.61
N ALA A 150 3.34 7.79 -10.46
CA ALA A 150 4.08 8.67 -11.36
C ALA A 150 4.34 8.00 -12.72
N ILE A 151 4.58 6.68 -12.72
CA ILE A 151 4.66 5.87 -13.95
C ILE A 151 3.31 5.88 -14.69
N ILE A 152 2.20 5.69 -13.97
CA ILE A 152 0.84 5.73 -14.54
C ILE A 152 0.57 7.12 -15.16
N ILE A 153 0.86 8.21 -14.43
CA ILE A 153 0.66 9.60 -14.89
C ILE A 153 1.44 9.90 -16.17
N ASP A 154 2.72 9.57 -16.18
CA ASP A 154 3.62 9.82 -17.31
C ASP A 154 3.22 9.09 -18.60
N ASN A 155 2.50 7.96 -18.47
CA ASN A 155 2.04 7.16 -19.61
C ASN A 155 0.54 7.33 -19.92
N MET A 156 -0.14 8.31 -19.31
CA MET A 156 -1.55 8.52 -19.61
C MET A 156 -1.77 9.04 -21.03
N PRO A 157 -2.89 8.65 -21.67
CA PRO A 157 -3.32 9.28 -22.91
C PRO A 157 -3.55 10.79 -22.72
N PHE A 158 -3.24 11.59 -23.74
CA PHE A 158 -3.36 13.06 -23.68
C PHE A 158 -4.74 13.55 -23.22
N TRP A 159 -5.83 12.87 -23.63
CA TRP A 159 -7.18 13.26 -23.25
C TRP A 159 -7.45 13.06 -21.74
N ALA A 160 -6.81 12.07 -21.12
CA ALA A 160 -6.95 11.81 -19.69
C ALA A 160 -6.24 12.91 -18.88
N GLU A 161 -5.11 13.42 -19.38
CA GLU A 161 -4.41 14.58 -18.82
C GLU A 161 -5.31 15.82 -18.81
N PHE A 162 -6.00 16.14 -19.92
CA PHE A 162 -6.92 17.29 -19.98
C PHE A 162 -8.07 17.21 -18.95
N SER A 163 -8.47 16.00 -18.57
CA SER A 163 -9.50 15.75 -17.53
C SER A 163 -8.95 15.71 -16.10
N SER A 164 -7.67 16.06 -15.90
CA SER A 164 -6.96 15.97 -14.62
C SER A 164 -6.41 17.32 -14.17
N THR A 165 -6.27 17.48 -12.87
CA THR A 165 -5.53 18.58 -12.25
C THR A 165 -4.76 18.01 -11.05
N PRO A 166 -3.58 18.52 -10.71
CA PRO A 166 -2.79 19.54 -11.41
C PRO A 166 -2.25 19.01 -12.76
N SER A 167 -1.60 19.88 -13.55
CA SER A 167 -0.88 19.49 -14.77
C SER A 167 0.19 18.43 -14.51
N ASN A 168 0.61 17.71 -15.56
CA ASN A 168 1.67 16.69 -15.44
C ASN A 168 3.02 17.30 -14.99
N GLU A 169 3.34 18.51 -15.44
CA GLU A 169 4.55 19.23 -15.03
C GLU A 169 4.58 19.45 -13.51
N ILE A 170 3.48 19.94 -12.93
CA ILE A 170 3.36 20.15 -11.49
C ILE A 170 3.30 18.81 -10.73
N SER A 171 2.61 17.81 -11.28
CA SER A 171 2.52 16.47 -10.69
C SER A 171 3.88 15.77 -10.55
N LEU A 172 4.83 16.06 -11.43
CA LEU A 172 6.14 15.40 -11.48
C LEU A 172 7.26 16.21 -10.81
N MET A 173 6.95 17.34 -10.17
CA MET A 173 7.92 18.13 -9.39
C MET A 173 8.53 17.31 -8.25
N SER A 174 9.84 17.46 -8.05
CA SER A 174 10.61 16.73 -7.03
C SER A 174 10.55 17.37 -5.63
N ASP A 175 10.53 18.71 -5.55
CA ASP A 175 10.44 19.43 -4.27
C ASP A 175 9.00 19.45 -3.75
N TRP A 176 8.77 18.80 -2.61
CA TRP A 176 7.42 18.57 -2.12
C TRP A 176 6.71 19.85 -1.65
N GLU A 177 7.41 20.76 -0.97
CA GLU A 177 6.80 21.97 -0.40
C GLU A 177 6.36 22.93 -1.52
N THR A 178 7.23 23.14 -2.50
CA THR A 178 6.93 23.92 -3.71
C THR A 178 5.85 23.23 -4.53
N LYS A 179 5.91 21.90 -4.68
CA LYS A 179 4.89 21.09 -5.36
C LYS A 179 3.53 21.32 -4.73
N MET A 180 3.39 21.16 -3.42
CA MET A 180 2.11 21.30 -2.72
C MET A 180 1.45 22.65 -2.96
N GLN A 181 2.21 23.74 -2.83
CA GLN A 181 1.66 25.06 -3.08
C GLN A 181 1.31 25.28 -4.56
N ALA A 182 2.11 24.75 -5.50
CA ALA A 182 1.80 24.80 -6.92
C ALA A 182 0.51 24.03 -7.26
N ILE A 183 0.34 22.83 -6.68
CA ILE A 183 -0.90 22.04 -6.80
C ILE A 183 -2.09 22.84 -6.30
N VAL A 184 -2.00 23.43 -5.10
CA VAL A 184 -3.09 24.25 -4.56
C VAL A 184 -3.42 25.42 -5.49
N ASN A 185 -2.41 26.19 -5.92
CA ASN A 185 -2.62 27.37 -6.75
C ASN A 185 -3.28 27.05 -8.10
N GLU A 186 -2.93 25.93 -8.72
CA GLU A 186 -3.55 25.49 -9.98
C GLU A 186 -4.98 24.97 -9.75
N THR A 187 -5.16 24.11 -8.75
CA THR A 187 -6.40 23.33 -8.57
C THR A 187 -7.57 24.15 -8.04
N ILE A 188 -7.33 25.20 -7.25
CA ILE A 188 -8.40 26.08 -6.75
C ILE A 188 -9.08 26.90 -7.84
N LEU A 189 -8.44 27.05 -9.01
CA LEU A 189 -8.98 27.77 -10.16
C LEU A 189 -9.85 26.86 -11.06
N GLU A 190 -9.84 25.56 -10.81
CA GLU A 190 -10.47 24.55 -11.65
C GLU A 190 -11.82 24.09 -11.09
N ASN A 191 -12.70 23.63 -11.97
CA ASN A 191 -13.91 22.91 -11.56
C ASN A 191 -13.54 21.46 -11.20
N VAL A 192 -13.18 21.20 -9.94
CA VAL A 192 -12.87 19.83 -9.49
C VAL A 192 -14.15 19.07 -9.16
N THR A 193 -14.31 17.88 -9.75
CA THR A 193 -15.48 17.00 -9.58
C THR A 193 -15.14 15.71 -8.83
N SER A 194 -13.88 15.28 -8.88
CA SER A 194 -13.41 14.08 -8.18
C SER A 194 -12.02 14.24 -7.59
N LEU A 195 -11.74 13.42 -6.58
CA LEU A 195 -10.42 13.27 -5.97
C LEU A 195 -9.89 11.86 -6.25
N ALA A 196 -8.57 11.71 -6.41
CA ALA A 196 -7.91 10.40 -6.45
C ALA A 196 -6.54 10.43 -5.76
N GLY A 197 -6.28 9.46 -4.88
CA GLY A 197 -4.99 9.33 -4.20
C GLY A 197 -5.07 8.74 -2.79
N VAL A 198 -3.95 8.74 -2.08
CA VAL A 198 -3.84 8.20 -0.70
C VAL A 198 -4.46 9.18 0.32
N PRO A 199 -5.33 8.72 1.24
CA PRO A 199 -6.03 9.57 2.21
C PRO A 199 -5.15 10.50 3.03
N SER A 200 -4.00 10.02 3.52
CA SER A 200 -3.09 10.81 4.35
C SER A 200 -2.58 12.07 3.65
N TRP A 201 -2.11 11.93 2.41
CA TRP A 201 -1.57 13.02 1.61
C TRP A 201 -2.65 13.94 1.06
N MET A 202 -3.75 13.34 0.59
CA MET A 202 -4.88 14.10 0.08
C MET A 202 -5.47 15.00 1.17
N LEU A 203 -5.60 14.52 2.41
CA LEU A 203 -6.08 15.33 3.52
C LEU A 203 -5.20 16.57 3.79
N VAL A 204 -3.87 16.42 3.72
CA VAL A 204 -2.92 17.54 3.86
C VAL A 204 -3.15 18.58 2.75
N LEU A 205 -3.27 18.14 1.50
CA LEU A 205 -3.51 19.00 0.35
C LEU A 205 -4.83 19.78 0.48
N LEU A 206 -5.90 19.09 0.86
CA LEU A 206 -7.23 19.67 1.01
C LEU A 206 -7.27 20.72 2.14
N ASN A 207 -6.59 20.45 3.26
CA ASN A 207 -6.45 21.43 4.33
C ASN A 207 -5.67 22.68 3.87
N GLN A 208 -4.57 22.50 3.14
CA GLN A 208 -3.80 23.62 2.59
C GLN A 208 -4.61 24.44 1.58
N ALA A 209 -5.45 23.80 0.75
CA ALA A 209 -6.35 24.49 -0.15
C ALA A 209 -7.40 25.34 0.59
N MET A 210 -7.99 24.80 1.67
CA MET A 210 -8.90 25.56 2.53
C MET A 210 -8.22 26.73 3.25
N GLU A 211 -6.99 26.53 3.73
CA GLU A 211 -6.19 27.60 4.34
C GLU A 211 -5.88 28.72 3.35
N THR A 212 -5.43 28.37 2.15
CA THR A 212 -5.09 29.33 1.08
C THR A 212 -6.31 30.14 0.64
N THR A 213 -7.50 29.52 0.60
CA THR A 213 -8.74 30.15 0.15
C THR A 213 -9.56 30.80 1.28
N GLY A 214 -9.18 30.57 2.54
CA GLY A 214 -9.93 31.00 3.73
C GLY A 214 -11.32 30.35 3.86
N LYS A 215 -11.54 29.18 3.24
CA LYS A 215 -12.83 28.47 3.21
C LYS A 215 -12.96 27.46 4.34
N SER A 216 -14.19 27.20 4.78
CA SER A 216 -14.44 26.31 5.92
C SER A 216 -14.60 24.84 5.53
N HIS A 217 -15.06 24.58 4.31
CA HIS A 217 -15.20 23.24 3.75
C HIS A 217 -15.00 23.26 2.22
N LEU A 218 -14.70 22.09 1.64
CA LEU A 218 -14.26 21.99 0.25
C LEU A 218 -15.32 22.35 -0.78
N PHE A 219 -16.61 22.19 -0.46
CA PHE A 219 -17.68 22.58 -1.38
C PHE A 219 -17.80 24.09 -1.61
N GLU A 220 -17.16 24.93 -0.78
CA GLU A 220 -17.03 26.36 -1.06
C GLU A 220 -15.96 26.67 -2.11
N ILE A 221 -15.02 25.75 -2.30
CA ILE A 221 -13.96 25.81 -3.31
C ILE A 221 -14.47 25.14 -4.59
N TRP A 222 -14.91 23.88 -4.46
CA TRP A 222 -15.35 23.03 -5.56
C TRP A 222 -16.78 22.56 -5.34
N ASN A 223 -17.75 23.35 -5.81
CA ASN A 223 -19.16 23.08 -5.59
C ASN A 223 -19.65 21.78 -6.27
N ASN A 224 -19.02 21.34 -7.37
CA ASN A 224 -19.39 20.13 -8.11
C ASN A 224 -18.63 18.87 -7.65
N LEU A 225 -17.84 18.95 -6.58
CA LEU A 225 -17.11 17.81 -6.04
C LEU A 225 -18.09 16.74 -5.52
N GLU A 226 -17.95 15.50 -5.98
CA GLU A 226 -18.92 14.43 -5.68
C GLU A 226 -18.30 13.10 -5.21
N VAL A 227 -17.05 12.79 -5.55
CA VAL A 227 -16.45 11.49 -5.22
C VAL A 227 -14.95 11.57 -4.90
N TYR A 228 -14.50 10.71 -3.99
CA TYR A 228 -13.11 10.41 -3.72
C TYR A 228 -12.80 8.93 -3.96
N PHE A 229 -11.93 8.64 -4.94
CA PHE A 229 -11.33 7.33 -5.18
C PHE A 229 -10.04 7.18 -4.37
N HIS A 230 -9.99 6.23 -3.44
CA HIS A 230 -8.89 6.13 -2.50
C HIS A 230 -8.36 4.70 -2.34
N GLY A 231 -7.07 4.58 -2.02
CA GLY A 231 -6.39 3.30 -1.82
C GLY A 231 -5.06 3.47 -1.10
N GLY A 232 -4.30 2.38 -0.99
CA GLY A 232 -2.97 2.34 -0.37
C GLY A 232 -2.93 2.27 1.16
N VAL A 233 -3.89 2.90 1.84
CA VAL A 233 -4.09 2.78 3.31
C VAL A 233 -5.56 2.64 3.66
N SER A 234 -5.86 2.12 4.85
CA SER A 234 -7.22 2.08 5.36
C SER A 234 -7.79 3.50 5.49
N PHE A 235 -8.99 3.71 4.96
CA PHE A 235 -9.67 5.01 5.05
C PHE A 235 -10.31 5.26 6.42
N GLU A 236 -10.62 4.20 7.17
CA GLU A 236 -11.37 4.29 8.43
C GLU A 236 -10.78 5.28 9.45
N PRO A 237 -9.45 5.34 9.67
CA PRO A 237 -8.85 6.32 10.57
C PRO A 237 -9.03 7.79 10.17
N TYR A 238 -9.35 8.05 8.91
CA TYR A 238 -9.49 9.39 8.32
C TYR A 238 -10.95 9.84 8.17
N ARG A 239 -11.91 8.94 8.40
CA ARG A 239 -13.33 9.17 8.10
C ARG A 239 -13.88 10.42 8.77
N GLU A 240 -13.59 10.62 10.05
CA GLU A 240 -14.07 11.78 10.80
C GLU A 240 -13.49 13.10 10.29
N GLN A 241 -12.22 13.12 9.93
CA GLN A 241 -11.53 14.29 9.39
C GLN A 241 -12.09 14.65 8.02
N TYR A 242 -12.31 13.66 7.15
CA TYR A 242 -12.94 13.87 5.86
C TYR A 242 -14.39 14.36 5.99
N ASN A 243 -15.19 13.82 6.93
CA ASN A 243 -16.56 14.27 7.18
C ASN A 243 -16.63 15.76 7.57
N LYS A 244 -15.62 16.29 8.27
CA LYS A 244 -15.56 17.71 8.63
C LYS A 244 -15.37 18.63 7.42
N ILE A 245 -14.52 18.22 6.47
CA ILE A 245 -14.16 19.04 5.30
C ILE A 245 -15.04 18.76 4.07
N LEU A 246 -15.75 17.63 4.07
CA LEU A 246 -16.74 17.20 3.08
C LEU A 246 -18.08 16.88 3.77
N PRO A 247 -18.77 17.88 4.35
CA PRO A 247 -19.97 17.66 5.17
C PRO A 247 -21.22 17.19 4.41
N ARG A 248 -21.17 17.01 3.08
CA ARG A 248 -22.34 16.59 2.29
C ARG A 248 -22.53 15.08 2.39
N GLU A 249 -23.70 14.66 2.85
CA GLU A 249 -24.05 13.24 3.01
C GLU A 249 -24.05 12.43 1.71
N ASN A 250 -24.23 13.10 0.56
CA ASN A 250 -24.20 12.45 -0.75
C ASN A 250 -22.80 12.32 -1.34
N PHE A 251 -21.76 12.81 -0.67
CA PHE A 251 -20.38 12.62 -1.10
C PHE A 251 -20.01 11.13 -1.06
N ARG A 252 -19.32 10.65 -2.09
CA ARG A 252 -18.99 9.21 -2.24
C ARG A 252 -17.52 8.94 -1.98
N TYR A 253 -17.25 7.84 -1.29
CA TYR A 253 -15.92 7.27 -1.11
C TYR A 253 -15.91 5.90 -1.77
N TYR A 254 -14.97 5.71 -2.69
CA TYR A 254 -14.78 4.47 -3.43
C TYR A 254 -13.38 3.94 -3.15
N GLU A 255 -13.32 2.82 -2.45
CA GLU A 255 -12.07 2.15 -2.12
C GLU A 255 -11.56 1.30 -3.29
N ILE A 256 -10.26 1.38 -3.54
CA ILE A 256 -9.54 0.54 -4.48
C ILE A 256 -8.42 -0.20 -3.76
N TYR A 257 -8.18 -1.44 -4.19
CA TYR A 257 -7.04 -2.22 -3.77
C TYR A 257 -6.08 -2.38 -4.95
N ASN A 258 -5.00 -1.61 -4.91
CA ASN A 258 -3.92 -1.67 -5.89
C ASN A 258 -2.56 -1.56 -5.18
N ALA A 259 -1.54 -2.12 -5.82
CA ALA A 259 -0.15 -2.02 -5.41
C ALA A 259 0.75 -1.89 -6.66
N SER A 260 2.05 -1.73 -6.43
CA SER A 260 3.06 -1.72 -7.50
C SER A 260 3.02 -3.00 -8.36
N GLU A 261 2.62 -4.13 -7.77
CA GLU A 261 2.50 -5.42 -8.44
C GLU A 261 1.23 -5.61 -9.28
N GLY A 262 0.22 -4.74 -9.13
CA GLY A 262 -1.03 -4.86 -9.86
C GLY A 262 -2.24 -4.16 -9.24
N PHE A 263 -3.35 -4.18 -9.96
CA PHE A 263 -4.65 -3.70 -9.50
C PHE A 263 -5.55 -4.89 -9.18
N PHE A 264 -5.95 -5.06 -7.93
CA PHE A 264 -6.55 -6.30 -7.44
C PHE A 264 -8.05 -6.23 -7.22
N ALA A 265 -8.60 -5.16 -6.62
CA ALA A 265 -10.01 -5.12 -6.26
C ALA A 265 -10.60 -3.71 -6.24
N ILE A 266 -11.91 -3.61 -6.49
CA ILE A 266 -12.66 -2.34 -6.58
C ILE A 266 -13.91 -2.40 -5.70
N GLN A 267 -14.22 -1.32 -4.99
CA GLN A 267 -15.55 -1.12 -4.44
C GLN A 267 -16.54 -0.84 -5.58
N ASP A 268 -17.34 -1.84 -5.94
CA ASP A 268 -18.30 -1.80 -7.04
C ASP A 268 -19.70 -1.31 -6.61
N GLN A 269 -19.91 -0.97 -5.34
CA GLN A 269 -21.21 -0.59 -4.77
C GLN A 269 -21.13 0.60 -3.82
N ASN A 270 -22.07 1.55 -3.94
CA ASN A 270 -22.11 2.78 -3.13
C ASN A 270 -22.18 2.55 -1.61
N SER A 271 -22.90 1.52 -1.17
CA SER A 271 -23.20 1.25 0.24
C SER A 271 -22.45 0.04 0.81
N SER A 272 -21.39 -0.41 0.15
CA SER A 272 -20.58 -1.56 0.57
C SER A 272 -19.15 -1.14 0.90
N SER A 273 -18.57 -1.78 1.92
CA SER A 273 -17.14 -1.71 2.26
C SER A 273 -16.37 -2.95 1.78
N GLU A 274 -17.01 -3.77 0.94
CA GLU A 274 -16.42 -4.96 0.36
C GLU A 274 -15.91 -4.66 -1.04
N LEU A 275 -14.76 -5.23 -1.39
CA LEU A 275 -14.13 -5.01 -2.68
C LEU A 275 -14.38 -6.23 -3.57
N LEU A 276 -14.87 -6.01 -4.78
CA LEU A 276 -14.96 -7.00 -5.83
C LEU A 276 -13.54 -7.31 -6.33
N LEU A 277 -13.12 -8.58 -6.25
CA LEU A 277 -11.83 -9.03 -6.75
C LEU A 277 -11.85 -9.06 -8.29
N MET A 278 -10.87 -8.42 -8.92
CA MET A 278 -10.75 -8.31 -10.37
C MET A 278 -9.94 -9.49 -10.92
N LEU A 279 -10.56 -10.29 -11.80
CA LEU A 279 -10.06 -11.61 -12.20
C LEU A 279 -9.51 -11.69 -13.63
N ASP A 280 -9.74 -10.66 -14.45
CA ASP A 280 -9.35 -10.59 -15.87
C ASP A 280 -8.25 -9.55 -16.15
N TYR A 281 -7.57 -9.04 -15.12
CA TYR A 281 -6.59 -7.95 -15.20
C TYR A 281 -5.14 -8.43 -15.26
N GLY A 282 -4.89 -9.54 -15.94
CA GLY A 282 -3.51 -10.05 -16.09
C GLY A 282 -2.90 -10.64 -14.82
N ILE A 283 -3.69 -10.86 -13.76
CA ILE A 283 -3.26 -11.41 -12.47
C ILE A 283 -3.98 -12.73 -12.17
N PHE A 284 -3.21 -13.80 -12.09
CA PHE A 284 -3.67 -15.08 -11.56
C PHE A 284 -3.41 -15.15 -10.05
N TYR A 285 -4.44 -15.54 -9.29
CA TYR A 285 -4.41 -15.55 -7.83
C TYR A 285 -4.29 -16.95 -7.24
N GLU A 286 -3.43 -17.05 -6.25
CA GLU A 286 -3.38 -18.15 -5.29
C GLU A 286 -3.41 -17.60 -3.86
N PHE A 287 -3.80 -18.44 -2.91
CA PHE A 287 -4.01 -18.03 -1.52
C PHE A 287 -3.36 -19.02 -0.57
N ILE A 288 -2.74 -18.54 0.51
CA ILE A 288 -2.22 -19.41 1.58
C ILE A 288 -3.04 -19.13 2.85
N PRO A 289 -3.74 -20.12 3.42
CA PRO A 289 -4.47 -19.92 4.67
C PRO A 289 -3.53 -19.44 5.78
N MET A 290 -3.92 -18.37 6.48
CA MET A 290 -3.09 -17.80 7.56
C MET A 290 -2.90 -18.77 8.73
N THR A 291 -3.77 -19.76 8.90
CA THR A 291 -3.64 -20.84 9.89
C THR A 291 -2.42 -21.74 9.63
N THR A 292 -2.01 -21.89 8.37
CA THR A 292 -0.87 -22.70 7.95
C THR A 292 0.34 -21.87 7.51
N TYR A 293 0.19 -20.55 7.42
CA TYR A 293 1.22 -19.66 6.88
C TYR A 293 2.53 -19.74 7.69
N GLY A 294 3.65 -19.91 7.00
CA GLY A 294 4.98 -20.04 7.62
C GLY A 294 5.30 -21.41 8.22
N THR A 295 4.42 -22.40 8.06
CA THR A 295 4.68 -23.80 8.46
C THR A 295 5.20 -24.64 7.29
N GLU A 296 5.82 -25.80 7.58
CA GLU A 296 6.27 -26.75 6.53
C GLU A 296 5.11 -27.28 5.66
N GLY A 297 3.87 -27.23 6.14
CA GLY A 297 2.67 -27.62 5.41
C GLY A 297 1.98 -26.49 4.64
N ALA A 298 2.55 -25.27 4.64
CA ALA A 298 1.94 -24.12 3.97
C ALA A 298 1.86 -24.35 2.46
N THR A 299 0.65 -24.56 1.95
CA THR A 299 0.41 -24.79 0.53
C THR A 299 -0.53 -23.73 0.00
N ALA A 300 -0.20 -23.19 -1.17
CA ALA A 300 -1.11 -22.29 -1.87
C ALA A 300 -2.27 -23.08 -2.52
N ILE A 301 -3.46 -22.50 -2.43
CA ILE A 301 -4.71 -23.02 -3.01
C ILE A 301 -5.21 -22.04 -4.07
N ARG A 302 -5.98 -22.54 -5.04
CA ARG A 302 -6.54 -21.72 -6.12
C ARG A 302 -7.78 -20.95 -5.64
N LEU A 303 -8.22 -19.97 -6.44
CA LEU A 303 -9.40 -19.15 -6.11
C LEU A 303 -10.66 -19.97 -5.76
N SER A 304 -10.92 -21.09 -6.44
CA SER A 304 -12.09 -21.94 -6.20
C SER A 304 -12.08 -22.70 -4.87
N GLU A 305 -10.94 -22.72 -4.17
CA GLU A 305 -10.75 -23.46 -2.92
C GLU A 305 -10.85 -22.54 -1.68
N VAL A 306 -11.09 -21.24 -1.87
CA VAL A 306 -11.19 -20.28 -0.77
C VAL A 306 -12.53 -20.38 -0.05
N GLU A 307 -12.52 -20.08 1.24
CA GLU A 307 -13.69 -20.12 2.11
C GLU A 307 -14.01 -18.72 2.67
N VAL A 308 -15.30 -18.44 2.81
CA VAL A 308 -15.78 -17.19 3.42
C VAL A 308 -15.36 -17.14 4.88
N GLY A 309 -14.86 -15.99 5.32
CA GLY A 309 -14.46 -15.76 6.71
C GLY A 309 -13.01 -16.16 7.03
N VAL A 310 -12.33 -16.90 6.15
CA VAL A 310 -10.94 -17.30 6.34
C VAL A 310 -10.00 -16.19 5.86
N ASN A 311 -8.94 -15.92 6.64
CA ASN A 311 -7.88 -14.98 6.25
C ASN A 311 -6.80 -15.72 5.45
N TYR A 312 -6.38 -15.13 4.35
CA TYR A 312 -5.38 -15.68 3.44
C TYR A 312 -4.27 -14.68 3.18
N ALA A 313 -3.03 -15.15 3.05
CA ALA A 313 -1.98 -14.42 2.36
C ALA A 313 -2.15 -14.56 0.85
N ILE A 314 -1.93 -13.48 0.10
CA ILE A 314 -2.06 -13.48 -1.36
C ILE A 314 -0.73 -13.86 -2.02
N VAL A 315 -0.83 -14.73 -3.02
CA VAL A 315 0.23 -15.08 -3.96
C VAL A 315 -0.27 -14.78 -5.37
N ILE A 316 0.55 -14.12 -6.20
CA ILE A 316 0.13 -13.70 -7.54
C ILE A 316 1.07 -14.19 -8.62
N THR A 317 0.52 -14.37 -9.82
CA THR A 317 1.27 -14.48 -11.07
C THR A 317 0.77 -13.40 -12.02
N THR A 318 1.66 -12.58 -12.56
CA THR A 318 1.29 -11.35 -13.28
C THR A 318 1.77 -11.30 -14.72
N ASN A 319 1.10 -10.48 -15.52
CA ASN A 319 1.52 -10.07 -16.86
C ASN A 319 2.73 -9.11 -16.88
N ALA A 320 3.47 -8.99 -15.77
CA ALA A 320 4.79 -8.37 -15.68
C ALA A 320 5.89 -9.39 -15.32
N GLY A 321 5.55 -10.68 -15.23
CA GLY A 321 6.49 -11.77 -14.98
C GLY A 321 6.90 -11.97 -13.52
N LEU A 322 6.06 -11.53 -12.58
CA LEU A 322 6.08 -12.08 -11.23
C LEU A 322 5.36 -13.44 -11.29
N TRP A 323 6.02 -14.53 -10.91
CA TRP A 323 5.47 -15.90 -10.93
C TRP A 323 5.38 -16.44 -9.51
N ARG A 324 4.15 -16.74 -9.07
CA ARG A 324 3.85 -17.17 -7.68
C ARG A 324 4.55 -16.31 -6.63
N TYR A 325 4.47 -15.00 -6.81
CA TYR A 325 5.10 -14.00 -5.97
C TYR A 325 4.24 -13.69 -4.74
N LYS A 326 4.87 -13.68 -3.57
CA LYS A 326 4.23 -13.26 -2.31
C LYS A 326 4.20 -11.73 -2.22
N ILE A 327 3.04 -11.12 -2.41
CA ILE A 327 2.89 -9.66 -2.26
C ILE A 327 3.01 -9.19 -0.81
N GLY A 328 2.75 -10.10 0.14
CA GLY A 328 2.86 -9.82 1.56
C GLY A 328 1.59 -9.23 2.18
N ASP A 329 0.47 -9.23 1.47
CA ASP A 329 -0.83 -8.77 1.93
C ASP A 329 -1.71 -9.93 2.38
N THR A 330 -2.68 -9.62 3.23
CA THR A 330 -3.69 -10.56 3.71
C THR A 330 -5.08 -10.05 3.42
N VAL A 331 -5.95 -10.97 3.01
CA VAL A 331 -7.36 -10.68 2.70
C VAL A 331 -8.27 -11.72 3.31
N ARG A 332 -9.53 -11.34 3.55
CA ARG A 332 -10.60 -12.22 3.95
C ARG A 332 -11.73 -12.17 2.94
N PHE A 333 -12.17 -13.34 2.49
CA PHE A 333 -13.34 -13.43 1.61
C PHE A 333 -14.63 -13.18 2.40
N THR A 334 -15.47 -12.29 1.88
CA THR A 334 -16.83 -12.03 2.39
C THR A 334 -17.88 -12.71 1.51
N SER A 335 -17.56 -12.97 0.24
CA SER A 335 -18.37 -13.74 -0.69
C SER A 335 -17.47 -14.47 -1.69
N VAL A 336 -17.97 -15.58 -2.23
CA VAL A 336 -17.36 -16.32 -3.35
C VAL A 336 -18.19 -16.26 -4.64
N ALA A 337 -19.37 -15.62 -4.58
CA ALA A 337 -20.27 -15.46 -5.73
C ALA A 337 -20.99 -14.09 -5.66
N PRO A 338 -20.43 -13.03 -6.27
CA PRO A 338 -19.07 -12.96 -6.81
C PRO A 338 -18.02 -12.94 -5.70
N TYR A 339 -16.75 -13.16 -6.05
CA TYR A 339 -15.64 -13.09 -5.10
C TYR A 339 -15.46 -11.66 -4.57
N ARG A 340 -15.69 -11.50 -3.26
CA ARG A 340 -15.54 -10.24 -2.54
C ARG A 340 -14.60 -10.40 -1.38
N ILE A 341 -13.79 -9.38 -1.15
CA ILE A 341 -12.73 -9.40 -0.14
C ILE A 341 -12.79 -8.15 0.75
N LYS A 342 -12.21 -8.30 1.94
CA LYS A 342 -11.73 -7.20 2.77
C LYS A 342 -10.24 -7.35 3.01
N ILE A 343 -9.50 -6.26 2.92
CA ILE A 343 -8.08 -6.22 3.26
C ILE A 343 -7.95 -6.35 4.78
N THR A 344 -7.19 -7.34 5.24
CA THR A 344 -7.02 -7.61 6.68
C THR A 344 -5.66 -7.20 7.23
N GLY A 345 -4.73 -6.79 6.36
CA GLY A 345 -3.40 -6.29 6.76
C GLY A 345 -2.29 -6.89 5.89
N ARG A 346 -1.08 -6.98 6.46
CA ARG A 346 0.10 -7.62 5.84
C ARG A 346 0.46 -8.90 6.59
N THR A 347 1.18 -9.79 5.91
CA THR A 347 1.75 -11.04 6.46
C THR A 347 2.81 -10.80 7.54
N LYS A 348 3.47 -9.65 7.50
CA LYS A 348 4.39 -9.17 8.54
C LYS A 348 3.71 -8.10 9.40
N HIS A 349 4.04 -8.11 10.69
CA HIS A 349 3.66 -7.02 11.59
C HIS A 349 4.28 -5.71 11.10
N HIS A 350 3.42 -4.71 10.92
CA HIS A 350 3.79 -3.42 10.35
C HIS A 350 2.90 -2.32 10.92
N ILE A 351 3.33 -1.07 10.75
CA ILE A 351 2.53 0.13 10.88
C ILE A 351 2.50 0.82 9.51
N ASN A 352 1.30 1.01 8.96
CA ASN A 352 1.07 1.67 7.69
C ASN A 352 -0.24 2.47 7.77
N VAL A 353 -0.22 3.50 8.60
CA VAL A 353 -1.37 4.39 8.79
C VAL A 353 -1.27 5.55 7.81
N PHE A 354 -0.08 6.12 7.65
CA PHE A 354 0.20 7.31 6.86
C PHE A 354 0.80 6.99 5.48
N GLY A 355 0.97 5.70 5.15
CA GLY A 355 1.62 5.24 3.93
C GLY A 355 3.12 5.00 4.11
N GLU A 356 3.59 4.75 5.34
CA GLU A 356 5.00 4.62 5.72
C GLU A 356 5.55 3.17 5.65
N GLU A 357 4.66 2.17 5.54
CA GLU A 357 5.02 0.74 5.40
C GLU A 357 6.10 0.21 6.38
N LEU A 358 6.18 0.72 7.61
CA LEU A 358 7.24 0.36 8.55
C LEU A 358 7.00 -1.04 9.16
N ILE A 359 7.98 -1.94 9.07
CA ILE A 359 7.92 -3.31 9.63
C ILE A 359 8.78 -3.50 10.89
N ILE A 360 8.55 -4.60 11.61
CA ILE A 360 9.32 -4.92 12.83
C ILE A 360 10.81 -4.95 12.55
N GLU A 361 11.25 -5.54 11.43
CA GLU A 361 12.66 -5.61 11.09
C GLU A 361 13.29 -4.22 10.86
N ASN A 362 12.55 -3.27 10.29
CA ASN A 362 13.01 -1.87 10.18
C ASN A 362 13.14 -1.25 11.58
N ALA A 363 12.11 -1.43 12.42
CA ALA A 363 12.10 -0.94 13.80
C ALA A 363 13.26 -1.52 14.63
N GLU A 364 13.49 -2.83 14.57
CA GLU A 364 14.60 -3.50 15.26
C GLU A 364 15.97 -3.05 14.74
N ALA A 365 16.12 -2.90 13.41
CA ALA A 365 17.36 -2.43 12.82
C ALA A 365 17.66 -0.97 13.21
N ALA A 366 16.62 -0.11 13.26
CA ALA A 366 16.75 1.27 13.69
C ALA A 366 17.07 1.37 15.18
N LEU A 367 16.36 0.63 16.05
CA LEU A 367 16.66 0.55 17.48
C LEU A 367 18.08 0.06 17.75
N ARG A 368 18.55 -0.96 17.02
CA ARG A 368 19.92 -1.47 17.16
C ARG A 368 20.96 -0.38 16.88
N LYS A 369 20.79 0.39 15.81
CA LYS A 369 21.68 1.52 15.51
C LYS A 369 21.58 2.62 16.57
N ALA A 370 20.36 2.98 16.97
CA ALA A 370 20.13 4.01 17.99
C ALA A 370 20.74 3.64 19.36
N THR A 371 20.65 2.38 19.79
CA THR A 371 21.28 1.91 21.03
C THR A 371 22.80 1.89 20.97
N ALA A 372 23.40 1.83 19.77
CA ALA A 372 24.84 1.90 19.59
C ALA A 372 25.36 3.36 19.60
N GLU A 373 24.55 4.29 19.11
CA GLU A 373 24.85 5.74 19.10
C GLU A 373 24.60 6.38 20.46
N VAL A 374 23.49 6.02 21.11
CA VAL A 374 23.09 6.48 22.45
C VAL A 374 23.03 5.27 23.37
N PRO A 375 24.08 5.00 24.16
CA PRO A 375 24.19 3.79 24.97
C PRO A 375 23.00 3.59 25.90
N CYS A 376 22.23 2.53 25.65
CA CYS A 376 21.12 2.08 26.48
C CYS A 376 20.83 0.60 26.20
N GLU A 377 20.05 -0.04 27.07
CA GLU A 377 19.59 -1.43 26.88
C GLU A 377 18.07 -1.47 26.92
N ILE A 378 17.45 -2.00 25.87
CA ILE A 378 15.99 -2.14 25.75
C ILE A 378 15.57 -3.53 26.22
N VAL A 379 14.50 -3.60 27.01
CA VAL A 379 13.83 -4.85 27.39
C VAL A 379 12.81 -5.20 26.31
N ASP A 380 11.83 -4.32 26.09
CA ASP A 380 10.74 -4.51 25.15
C ASP A 380 10.17 -3.16 24.69
N TYR A 381 9.41 -3.18 23.60
CA TYR A 381 8.77 -2.00 23.06
C TYR A 381 7.44 -2.31 22.35
N THR A 382 6.61 -1.28 22.20
CA THR A 382 5.47 -1.27 21.29
C THR A 382 5.34 0.10 20.63
N VAL A 383 4.69 0.14 19.45
CA VAL A 383 4.50 1.34 18.65
C VAL A 383 3.06 1.38 18.14
N ALA A 384 2.44 2.56 18.22
CA ALA A 384 1.15 2.86 17.63
C ALA A 384 1.17 4.23 16.93
N PRO A 385 0.23 4.51 16.02
CA PRO A 385 0.11 5.84 15.42
C PRO A 385 -0.51 6.84 16.40
N ILE A 386 -0.01 8.08 16.41
CA ILE A 386 -0.76 9.26 16.83
C ILE A 386 -1.55 9.73 15.61
N PHE A 387 -2.86 9.50 15.61
CA PHE A 387 -3.72 9.89 14.50
C PHE A 387 -3.80 11.41 14.34
N MET A 388 -3.94 11.87 13.10
CA MET A 388 -4.11 13.29 12.78
C MET A 388 -5.37 13.85 13.44
N GLN A 389 -5.24 14.97 14.16
CA GLN A 389 -6.38 15.67 14.76
C GLN A 389 -6.50 17.09 14.19
N GLY A 390 -7.61 17.36 13.49
CA GLY A 390 -7.84 18.65 12.86
C GLY A 390 -6.78 18.94 11.80
N LYS A 391 -5.93 19.94 12.05
CA LYS A 391 -4.82 20.36 11.19
C LYS A 391 -3.47 19.78 11.60
N GLU A 392 -3.40 19.08 12.73
CA GLU A 392 -2.16 18.46 13.19
C GLU A 392 -1.83 17.21 12.38
N LYS A 393 -0.53 17.03 12.14
CA LYS A 393 0.05 15.90 11.42
C LYS A 393 0.16 14.67 12.34
N GLY A 394 0.25 13.49 11.73
CA GLY A 394 0.38 12.24 12.50
C GLY A 394 1.79 12.09 13.10
N ALA A 395 1.98 11.12 13.97
CA ALA A 395 3.30 10.73 14.47
C ALA A 395 3.33 9.24 14.85
N HIS A 396 4.51 8.70 15.16
CA HIS A 396 4.63 7.41 15.85
C HIS A 396 4.76 7.64 17.36
N GLU A 397 4.04 6.86 18.15
CA GLU A 397 4.15 6.85 19.61
C GLU A 397 4.71 5.52 20.07
N TRP A 398 5.90 5.59 20.65
CA TRP A 398 6.66 4.46 21.14
C TRP A 398 6.51 4.38 22.65
N ILE A 399 6.31 3.17 23.17
CA ILE A 399 6.55 2.87 24.58
C ILE A 399 7.72 1.92 24.63
N ILE A 400 8.80 2.31 25.31
CA ILE A 400 10.03 1.53 25.38
C ILE A 400 10.39 1.31 26.85
N GLU A 401 10.45 0.04 27.26
CA GLU A 401 10.97 -0.34 28.58
C GLU A 401 12.47 -0.53 28.45
N PHE A 402 13.24 0.22 29.23
CA PHE A 402 14.69 0.13 29.25
C PHE A 402 15.16 -0.65 30.48
N LYS A 403 16.15 -1.52 30.28
CA LYS A 403 16.92 -2.11 31.36
C LYS A 403 17.91 -1.09 31.90
N ASN A 404 18.61 -0.42 30.99
CA ASN A 404 19.46 0.75 31.25
C ASN A 404 18.95 1.88 30.36
N ALA A 405 18.35 2.91 30.97
CA ALA A 405 17.80 4.04 30.22
C ALA A 405 18.93 4.89 29.61
N PRO A 406 18.69 5.54 28.45
CA PRO A 406 19.67 6.48 27.88
C PRO A 406 19.87 7.66 28.83
N GLY A 407 21.09 8.21 28.87
CA GLY A 407 21.40 9.40 29.67
C GLY A 407 20.63 10.64 29.20
N ASP A 408 20.27 10.68 27.92
CA ASP A 408 19.40 11.69 27.31
C ASP A 408 18.36 10.98 26.42
N LEU A 409 17.10 11.00 26.87
CA LEU A 409 16.00 10.38 26.12
C LEU A 409 15.71 11.14 24.82
N GLN A 410 15.91 12.46 24.77
CA GLN A 410 15.69 13.24 23.55
C GLN A 410 16.74 12.91 22.50
N ALA A 411 18.00 12.76 22.90
CA ALA A 411 19.06 12.31 21.98
C ALA A 411 18.76 10.91 21.41
N PHE A 412 18.25 9.99 22.25
CA PHE A 412 17.82 8.66 21.79
C PHE A 412 16.64 8.75 20.81
N THR A 413 15.64 9.59 21.10
CA THR A 413 14.48 9.85 20.21
C THR A 413 14.93 10.32 18.82
N GLN A 414 15.83 11.30 18.77
CA GLN A 414 16.37 11.84 17.51
C GLN A 414 17.17 10.78 16.74
N SER A 415 18.03 10.04 17.43
CA SER A 415 18.82 8.95 16.83
C SER A 415 17.91 7.85 16.25
N LEU A 416 16.86 7.45 16.98
CA LEU A 416 15.90 6.47 16.49
C LEU A 416 15.15 6.98 15.24
N ASP A 417 14.67 8.22 15.26
CA ASP A 417 13.93 8.81 14.13
C ASP A 417 14.80 8.89 12.87
N LEU A 418 16.04 9.36 12.98
CA LEU A 418 16.99 9.41 11.86
C LEU A 418 17.32 8.02 11.30
N ASN A 419 17.49 7.03 12.19
CA ASN A 419 17.78 5.67 11.77
C ASN A 419 16.58 4.99 11.09
N LEU A 420 15.35 5.30 11.51
CA LEU A 420 14.13 4.85 10.82
C LEU A 420 14.04 5.45 9.41
N GLN A 421 14.30 6.76 9.26
CA GLN A 421 14.36 7.43 7.95
C GLN A 421 15.43 6.80 7.04
N ALA A 422 16.62 6.50 7.58
CA ALA A 422 17.69 5.90 6.78
C ALA A 422 17.34 4.49 6.25
N ILE A 423 16.54 3.73 6.99
CA ILE A 423 16.23 2.32 6.72
C ILE A 423 14.98 2.15 5.86
N ASN A 424 13.97 3.01 6.01
CA ASN A 424 12.69 2.89 5.31
C ASN A 424 12.39 4.17 4.51
N SER A 425 12.34 4.04 3.17
CA SER A 425 12.16 5.20 2.27
C SER A 425 10.76 5.82 2.32
N ASP A 426 9.71 5.06 2.62
CA ASP A 426 8.36 5.65 2.78
C ASP A 426 8.26 6.46 4.08
N TYR A 427 8.86 5.97 5.17
CA TYR A 427 8.98 6.71 6.43
C TYR A 427 9.81 7.99 6.24
N GLU A 428 10.96 7.90 5.57
CA GLU A 428 11.79 9.06 5.16
C GLU A 428 10.97 10.11 4.40
N ALA A 429 10.23 9.68 3.38
CA ALA A 429 9.38 10.57 2.58
C ALA A 429 8.27 11.24 3.41
N LYS A 430 7.64 10.51 4.36
CA LYS A 430 6.59 11.08 5.23
C LYS A 430 7.15 12.03 6.28
N ARG A 431 8.39 11.81 6.74
CA ARG A 431 9.10 12.60 7.75
C ARG A 431 9.82 13.82 7.18
N TYR A 432 10.18 13.82 5.89
CA TYR A 432 10.83 14.95 5.22
C TYR A 432 10.04 16.25 5.47
N ASN A 433 10.70 17.28 6.00
CA ASN A 433 10.09 18.56 6.45
C ASN A 433 8.86 18.40 7.37
N ASN A 434 8.80 17.30 8.12
CA ASN A 434 7.64 16.89 8.91
C ASN A 434 6.35 16.93 8.08
N THR A 435 6.36 16.50 6.82
CA THR A 435 5.26 16.75 5.87
C THR A 435 3.95 16.07 6.25
N THR A 436 4.00 14.77 6.55
CA THR A 436 2.82 13.96 6.94
C THR A 436 2.99 13.39 8.35
N LEU A 437 4.23 13.10 8.72
CA LEU A 437 4.63 12.59 10.03
C LEU A 437 5.51 13.62 10.76
N ASN A 438 5.11 13.99 11.97
CA ASN A 438 5.95 14.67 12.95
C ASN A 438 7.01 13.72 13.51
N GLU A 439 7.98 14.28 14.26
CA GLU A 439 8.94 13.49 15.04
C GLU A 439 8.21 12.50 15.96
N LEU A 440 8.77 11.29 16.07
CA LEU A 440 8.20 10.26 16.94
C LEU A 440 8.26 10.67 18.41
N THR A 441 7.26 10.24 19.18
CA THR A 441 7.20 10.44 20.64
C THR A 441 7.60 9.16 21.34
N ILE A 442 8.51 9.23 22.33
CA ILE A 442 8.89 8.09 23.16
C ILE A 442 8.40 8.29 24.59
N HIS A 443 7.63 7.31 25.08
CA HIS A 443 7.33 7.14 26.49
C HIS A 443 8.27 6.10 27.08
N GLN A 444 9.03 6.49 28.09
CA GLN A 444 9.78 5.55 28.90
C GLN A 444 8.81 4.69 29.73
N GLY A 445 8.81 3.38 29.45
CA GLY A 445 8.07 2.40 30.22
C GLY A 445 8.73 2.19 31.59
N ARG A 446 7.90 2.11 32.63
CA ARG A 446 8.34 1.71 33.97
C ARG A 446 8.88 0.28 33.95
N ARG A 447 9.68 -0.05 34.95
CA ARG A 447 10.20 -1.41 35.13
C ARG A 447 9.04 -2.42 35.23
N ASN A 448 9.18 -3.54 34.51
CA ASN A 448 8.21 -4.63 34.39
C ASN A 448 6.86 -4.21 33.80
N LEU A 449 6.78 -3.11 33.05
CA LEU A 449 5.51 -2.65 32.46
C LEU A 449 4.89 -3.72 31.56
N PHE A 450 5.67 -4.27 30.64
CA PHE A 450 5.16 -5.26 29.70
C PHE A 450 4.86 -6.60 30.38
N TYR A 451 5.64 -6.97 31.40
CA TYR A 451 5.39 -8.14 32.22
C TYR A 451 4.05 -8.03 32.96
N ASP A 452 3.78 -6.90 33.60
CA ASP A 452 2.52 -6.65 34.31
C ASP A 452 1.33 -6.58 33.35
N TRP A 453 1.53 -6.03 32.15
CA TRP A 453 0.52 -6.01 31.09
C TRP A 453 0.17 -7.44 30.60
N LEU A 454 1.15 -8.34 30.49
CA LEU A 454 0.90 -9.76 30.19
C LEU A 454 0.21 -10.48 31.37
N LYS A 455 0.58 -10.14 32.62
CA LYS A 455 -0.04 -10.65 33.85
C LYS A 455 -1.53 -10.38 33.94
N GLN A 456 -1.96 -9.16 33.64
CA GLN A 456 -3.38 -8.80 33.67
C GLN A 456 -4.24 -9.53 32.63
N ARG A 457 -3.61 -10.19 31.65
CA ARG A 457 -4.30 -10.92 30.58
C ARG A 457 -4.32 -12.43 30.78
N ASP A 458 -3.88 -12.91 31.94
CA ASP A 458 -3.62 -14.33 32.20
C ASP A 458 -2.70 -14.97 31.14
N LYS A 459 -1.83 -14.17 30.53
CA LYS A 459 -0.86 -14.59 29.51
C LYS A 459 0.54 -14.82 30.10
N LEU A 460 0.63 -14.97 31.42
CA LEU A 460 1.87 -15.39 32.08
C LEU A 460 2.03 -16.90 31.94
N GLY A 461 3.05 -17.31 31.19
CA GLY A 461 3.31 -18.72 30.90
C GLY A 461 2.76 -19.12 29.54
N GLY A 462 3.60 -19.01 28.52
CA GLY A 462 3.30 -19.31 27.11
C GLY A 462 4.20 -18.47 26.19
N GLN A 463 4.36 -18.84 24.91
CA GLN A 463 5.08 -18.05 23.89
C GLN A 463 4.29 -16.77 23.48
N HIS A 464 3.69 -16.05 24.43
CA HIS A 464 2.95 -14.82 24.15
C HIS A 464 3.93 -13.65 24.01
N LYS A 465 4.15 -13.22 22.75
CA LYS A 465 4.99 -12.06 22.41
C LYS A 465 4.21 -10.75 22.53
N ILE A 466 4.90 -9.69 22.94
CA ILE A 466 4.37 -8.33 22.95
C ILE A 466 4.17 -7.87 21.50
N PRO A 467 2.99 -7.35 21.13
CA PRO A 467 2.78 -6.76 19.81
C PRO A 467 3.66 -5.52 19.64
N ARG A 468 4.60 -5.54 18.69
CA ARG A 468 5.61 -4.49 18.54
C ARG A 468 5.16 -3.32 17.69
N LEU A 469 4.50 -3.57 16.56
CA LEU A 469 3.93 -2.54 15.68
C LEU A 469 2.42 -2.77 15.53
N SER A 470 1.63 -1.72 15.64
CA SER A 470 0.17 -1.78 15.55
C SER A 470 -0.39 -0.58 14.80
N ASN A 471 -1.30 -0.83 13.85
CA ASN A 471 -2.10 0.20 13.18
C ASN A 471 -3.20 0.79 14.08
N THR A 472 -3.41 0.21 15.27
CA THR A 472 -4.41 0.66 16.25
C THR A 472 -3.73 1.08 17.55
N ARG A 473 -4.36 1.97 18.31
CA ARG A 473 -3.84 2.45 19.60
C ARG A 473 -4.15 1.54 20.79
N LYS A 474 -4.89 0.45 20.61
CA LYS A 474 -5.39 -0.41 21.71
C LYS A 474 -4.30 -0.77 22.72
N TYR A 475 -3.16 -1.28 22.25
CA TYR A 475 -2.08 -1.73 23.14
C TYR A 475 -1.36 -0.57 23.84
N VAL A 476 -1.09 0.51 23.11
CA VAL A 476 -0.43 1.71 23.65
C VAL A 476 -1.31 2.37 24.71
N GLU A 477 -2.62 2.53 24.49
CA GLU A 477 -3.52 3.11 25.50
C GLU A 477 -3.55 2.28 26.80
N GLU A 478 -3.63 0.96 26.69
CA GLU A 478 -3.60 0.05 27.85
C GLU A 478 -2.26 0.15 28.60
N LEU A 479 -1.14 0.20 27.87
CA LEU A 479 0.20 0.31 28.45
C LEU A 479 0.46 1.69 29.06
N LEU A 480 0.02 2.79 28.43
CA LEU A 480 0.12 4.14 28.99
C LEU A 480 -0.63 4.26 30.31
N LEU A 481 -1.83 3.67 30.40
CA LEU A 481 -2.60 3.64 31.64
C LEU A 481 -1.85 2.89 32.74
N LEU A 482 -1.28 1.72 32.43
CA LEU A 482 -0.46 0.93 33.36
C LEU A 482 0.86 1.59 33.73
N ASN A 483 1.39 2.43 32.84
CA ASN A 483 2.63 3.17 33.08
C ASN A 483 2.42 4.32 34.08
N ARG A 484 1.19 4.85 34.18
CA ARG A 484 0.82 5.95 35.10
C ARG A 484 0.35 5.48 36.48
N THR A 485 0.02 4.20 36.63
CA THR A 485 -0.59 3.64 37.86
C THR A 485 0.43 3.02 38.83
N ALA A 486 1.71 3.39 38.71
CA ALA A 486 2.79 2.92 39.57
C ALA A 486 3.30 4.00 40.51
#